data_AF-A0A420IL99-F1
#
_entry.id   AF-A0A420IL99-F1
#
_cell.length_a   1.000
_cell.length_b   1.000
_cell.length_c   1.000
_cell.angle_alpha   90.00
_cell.angle_beta   90.00
_cell.angle_gamma   90.00
#
_symmetry.space_group_name_H-M   'P 1'
#
loop_
_entity.id
_entity.type
_entity.pdbx_description
1 polymer ?
#
loop_
_entity_poly.entity_id
_entity_poly.type
_entity_poly.pdbx_seq_one_letter_code
_entity_poly.pdbx_strand_id
1 'polypeptide(L)' 'MANEADLSLLLMQDGTPSHAAERTMEALWVERLELNTWPPLSPDLNPIESDWNTLKNNTEVRHPKVVPGRKLSQ' A
#
# COMPACT_ATOMS: atom_id res chain seq x y z
N MET A 1 -9.15 36.41 -3.24
CA MET A 1 -8.02 35.46 -3.29
C MET A 1 -8.64 34.10 -3.13
N ALA A 2 -8.56 33.24 -4.15
CA ALA A 2 -9.15 31.92 -4.07
C ALA A 2 -8.52 31.19 -2.87
N ASN A 3 -9.39 30.68 -1.98
CA ASN A 3 -9.04 29.73 -0.96
C ASN A 3 -8.59 28.46 -1.69
N GLU A 4 -7.29 28.33 -1.95
CA GLU A 4 -6.72 27.05 -2.34
C GLU A 4 -7.05 26.11 -1.19
N ALA A 5 -8.01 25.21 -1.42
CA ALA A 5 -8.25 24.12 -0.50
C ALA A 5 -6.89 23.48 -0.26
N ASP A 6 -6.42 23.53 0.99
CA ASP A 6 -5.23 22.83 1.43
C ASP A 6 -5.47 21.35 1.14
N LEU A 7 -4.97 20.88 -0.01
CA LEU A 7 -5.14 19.51 -0.47
C LEU A 7 -4.18 18.65 0.36
N SER A 8 -4.62 18.25 1.56
CA SER A 8 -3.89 17.27 2.35
C SER A 8 -3.90 15.91 1.63
N LEU A 9 -2.73 15.28 1.57
CA LEU A 9 -2.58 13.96 0.98
C LEU A 9 -2.84 12.90 2.05
N LEU A 10 -3.88 12.09 1.82
CA LEU A 10 -4.20 10.93 2.65
C LEU A 10 -3.51 9.68 2.10
N LEU A 11 -2.53 9.17 2.83
CA LEU A 11 -1.87 7.89 2.56
C LEU A 11 -2.73 6.74 3.09
N MET A 12 -3.01 5.78 2.21
CA MET A 12 -3.73 4.55 2.51
C MET A 12 -2.74 3.39 2.48
N GLN A 13 -2.41 2.84 3.65
CA GLN A 13 -1.50 1.70 3.80
C GLN A 13 -2.07 0.66 4.78
N ASP A 14 -1.51 -0.55 4.76
CA ASP A 14 -1.77 -1.57 5.78
C ASP A 14 -0.93 -1.35 7.05
N GLY A 15 -1.22 -2.13 8.09
CA GLY A 15 -0.53 -2.06 9.38
C GLY A 15 0.64 -3.04 9.53
N THR A 16 1.33 -3.43 8.45
CA THR A 16 2.50 -4.34 8.58
C THR A 16 3.60 -3.74 9.48
N PRO A 17 4.45 -4.56 10.12
CA PRO A 17 5.46 -4.06 11.06
C PRO A 17 6.41 -3.01 10.47
N SER A 18 6.74 -3.10 9.18
CA SER A 18 7.55 -2.10 8.48
C SER A 18 6.85 -0.76 8.31
N HIS A 19 5.53 -0.75 8.09
CA HIS A 19 4.73 0.47 7.96
C HIS A 19 4.48 1.13 9.32
N ALA A 20 4.35 0.34 10.38
CA ALA A 20 4.17 0.81 11.76
C ALA A 20 5.47 1.14 12.49
N ALA A 21 6.64 0.91 11.87
CA ALA A 21 7.93 1.20 12.48
C ALA A 21 8.11 2.70 12.74
N GLU A 22 8.73 3.04 13.88
CA GLU A 22 8.95 4.43 14.32
C GLU A 22 9.56 5.31 13.22
N ARG A 23 10.66 4.85 12.60
CA ARG A 23 11.33 5.58 11.51
C ARG A 23 10.43 5.81 10.30
N THR A 24 9.56 4.86 9.98
CA THR A 24 8.62 5.00 8.87
C THR A 24 7.59 6.06 9.20
N MET A 25 7.01 6.02 10.41
CA MET A 25 6.02 6.99 10.87
C MET A 25 6.59 8.40 11.00
N GLU A 26 7.84 8.54 11.46
CA GLU A 26 8.57 9.82 11.49
C GLU A 26 8.74 10.41 10.08
N ALA A 27 9.13 9.58 9.10
CA ALA A 27 9.28 10.02 7.72
C ALA A 27 7.95 10.52 7.13
N LEU A 28 6.85 9.79 7.37
CA LEU A 28 5.52 10.19 6.91
C LEU A 28 5.05 11.51 7.55
N TRP A 29 5.38 11.72 8.82
CA TRP A 29 5.08 12.96 9.53
C TRP A 29 5.86 14.16 8.96
N VAL A 30 7.15 13.98 8.67
CA VAL A 30 7.99 15.02 8.03
C VAL A 30 7.44 15.43 6.66
N GLU A 31 6.94 14.46 5.88
CA GLU A 31 6.31 14.68 4.58
C GLU A 31 4.88 15.24 4.67
N ARG A 32 4.33 15.45 5.88
CA ARG A 32 2.98 15.96 6.13
C ARG A 32 1.88 15.10 5.49
N LEU A 33 2.09 13.78 5.47
CA LEU A 33 1.09 12.84 5.00
C LEU A 33 0.13 12.48 6.13
N GLU A 34 -1.17 12.57 5.85
CA GLU A 34 -2.19 12.00 6.73
C GLU A 34 -2.26 10.49 6.50
N LEU A 35 -2.52 9.73 7.55
CA LEU A 35 -2.66 8.28 7.45
C LEU A 35 -4.11 7.87 7.67
N ASN A 36 -4.64 7.05 6.76
CA ASN A 36 -5.92 6.41 7.02
C ASN A 36 -5.75 5.28 8.05
N THR A 37 -6.78 5.08 8.88
CA THR A 37 -6.83 3.99 9.86
C THR A 37 -7.94 3.02 9.48
N TRP A 38 -7.61 1.73 9.48
CA TRP A 38 -8.53 0.64 9.14
C TRP A 38 -8.45 -0.44 10.21
N PRO A 39 -9.52 -1.24 10.41
CA PRO A 39 -9.45 -2.41 11.28
C PRO A 39 -8.36 -3.39 10.84
N PRO A 40 -7.68 -4.07 11.77
CA PRO A 40 -6.74 -5.14 11.44
C PRO A 40 -7.44 -6.24 10.63
N LEU A 41 -6.69 -6.85 9.69
CA LEU A 41 -7.17 -7.96 8.84
C LEU A 41 -8.36 -7.59 7.92
N SER A 42 -8.45 -6.33 7.48
CA SER A 42 -9.47 -5.84 6.54
C SER A 42 -8.88 -5.49 5.17
N PRO A 43 -8.38 -6.47 4.39
CA PRO A 43 -7.86 -6.22 3.04
C PRO A 43 -8.96 -5.71 2.09
N ASP A 44 -10.23 -6.06 2.35
CA ASP A 44 -11.39 -5.59 1.60
C ASP A 44 -11.56 -4.06 1.61
N LEU A 45 -11.01 -3.39 2.63
CA LEU A 45 -11.06 -1.94 2.74
C LEU A 45 -9.87 -1.24 2.08
N ASN A 46 -8.75 -1.93 1.86
CA ASN A 46 -7.55 -1.34 1.27
C ASN A 46 -7.67 -1.30 -0.28
N PRO A 47 -7.76 -0.12 -0.92
CA PRO A 47 -8.02 -0.03 -2.37
C PRO A 47 -6.98 -0.74 -3.24
N ILE A 48 -5.73 -0.84 -2.76
CA ILE A 48 -4.64 -1.50 -3.51
C ILE A 48 -4.93 -2.99 -3.77
N GLU A 49 -5.76 -3.64 -2.95
CA GLU A 49 -6.12 -5.05 -3.13
C GLU A 49 -6.90 -5.29 -4.43
N SER A 50 -7.66 -4.30 -4.90
CA SER A 50 -8.33 -4.35 -6.20
C SER A 50 -7.30 -4.42 -7.35
N ASP A 51 -6.26 -3.60 -7.28
CA ASP A 51 -5.19 -3.58 -8.28
C ASP A 51 -4.36 -4.86 -8.22
N TRP A 52 -4.06 -5.36 -7.01
CA TRP A 52 -3.39 -6.66 -6.84
C TRP A 52 -4.21 -7.80 -7.43
N ASN A 53 -5.53 -7.80 -7.28
CA ASN A 53 -6.41 -8.80 -7.90
C ASN A 53 -6.33 -8.75 -9.43
N THR A 54 -6.37 -7.55 -10.00
CA THR A 54 -6.20 -7.35 -11.45
C THR A 54 -4.84 -7.86 -11.92
N LEU A 55 -3.77 -7.55 -11.19
CA LEU A 55 -2.42 -8.00 -11.52
C LEU A 55 -2.30 -9.53 -11.44
N LYS A 56 -2.83 -10.16 -10.40
CA LYS A 56 -2.84 -11.63 -10.22
C LYS A 56 -3.51 -12.30 -11.42
N ASN A 57 -4.73 -11.88 -11.78
CA ASN A 57 -5.46 -12.43 -12.93
C ASN A 57 -4.66 -12.30 -14.23
N ASN A 58 -4.08 -11.13 -14.49
CA ASN A 58 -3.29 -10.89 -15.69
C ASN A 58 -1.98 -11.68 -15.72
N THR A 59 -1.37 -11.89 -14.54
CA THR A 59 -0.14 -12.69 -14.39
C THR A 59 -0.42 -14.16 -14.67
N GLU A 60 -1.53 -14.69 -14.15
CA GLU A 60 -1.97 -16.06 -14.41
C GLU A 60 -2.17 -16.32 -15.90
N VAL A 61 -2.86 -15.42 -16.60
CA VAL A 61 -3.09 -15.52 -18.07
C VAL A 61 -1.77 -15.54 -18.86
N ARG A 62 -0.76 -14.80 -18.40
CA ARG A 62 0.52 -14.67 -19.12
C ARG A 62 1.49 -15.81 -18.86
N HIS A 63 1.23 -16.67 -17.87
CA HIS A 63 2.08 -17.79 -17.45
C HIS A 63 3.58 -17.45 -17.46
N PRO A 64 4.03 -16.42 -16.72
CA PRO A 64 5.43 -16.03 -16.70
C PRO A 64 6.29 -17.17 -16.14
N LYS A 65 7.43 -17.42 -16.79
CA LYS A 65 8.37 -18.42 -16.33
C LYS A 65 9.06 -17.93 -15.06
N VAL A 66 8.94 -18.71 -13.98
CA VAL A 66 9.73 -18.49 -12.77
C VAL A 66 11.19 -18.77 -13.12
N VAL A 67 12.07 -17.80 -12.86
CA VAL A 67 13.51 -18.03 -12.98
C VAL A 67 13.92 -19.00 -11.87
N PRO A 68 14.51 -20.17 -12.20
CA PRO A 68 14.92 -21.15 -11.19
C PRO A 68 15.85 -20.52 -10.13
N GLY A 69 15.58 -20.79 -8.85
CA GLY A 69 16.43 -20.36 -7.72
C GLY A 69 15.93 -19.14 -6.93
N ARG A 70 14.90 -18.43 -7.40
CA ARG A 70 14.27 -17.36 -6.60
C ARG A 70 13.14 -17.96 -5.75
N LYS A 71 13.43 -18.24 -4.46
CA LYS A 71 12.37 -18.55 -3.49
C LYS A 71 11.52 -17.28 -3.33
N LEU A 72 10.23 -17.37 -3.63
CA LEU A 72 9.26 -16.37 -3.17
C LEU A 72 9.09 -16.64 -1.68
N SER A 73 9.62 -15.76 -0.84
CA SER A 73 9.30 -15.76 0.59
C SER A 73 7.82 -15.42 0.72
N GLN A 74 7.04 -16.38 1.25
CA GLN A 74 5.72 -16.11 1.82
C GLN A 74 5.90 -15.53 3.22
#